data_AF-A0A662Q3J6-F1
#
_entry.id   AF-A0A662Q3J6-F1
#
_cell.length_a   1.000
_cell.length_b   1.000
_cell.length_c   1.000
_cell.angle_alpha   90.00
_cell.angle_beta   90.00
_cell.angle_gamma   90.00
#
_symmetry.space_group_name_H-M   'P 1'
#
loop_
_entity.id
_entity.type
_entity.pdbx_description
1 polymer ?
#
loop_
_entity_poly.entity_id
_entity_poly.type
_entity_poly.pdbx_seq_one_letter_code
_entity_poly.pdbx_strand_id
1 'polypeptide(L)'
;RGIRSIARTRGKKFAGIFGGALYIAAVSVSPFPYLINLVSWPYIVIVSLADIGFIYSAISIIKNPSRAEALKVKKMTLLWMLIALIAFIMGSIA
;
A
#
# COMPACT_ATOMS: atom_id res chain seq x y z
N ARG A 1 -14.40 -21.60 -9.68
CA ARG A 1 -15.09 -20.43 -9.06
C ARG A 1 -15.80 -20.87 -7.78
N GLY A 2 -15.09 -20.91 -6.63
CA GLY A 2 -15.63 -21.40 -5.35
C GLY A 2 -14.94 -20.81 -4.12
N ILE A 3 -14.09 -19.80 -4.31
CA ILE A 3 -13.19 -19.28 -3.28
C ILE A 3 -13.98 -18.41 -2.29
N ARG A 4 -13.78 -18.64 -0.99
CA ARG A 4 -14.34 -17.84 0.10
C ARG A 4 -13.40 -16.67 0.40
N SER A 5 -13.51 -15.58 -0.36
CA SER A 5 -12.79 -14.34 -0.05
C SER A 5 -13.54 -13.49 0.98
N ILE A 6 -12.84 -12.60 1.68
CA ILE A 6 -13.43 -11.65 2.63
C ILE A 6 -14.55 -10.83 1.96
N ALA A 7 -14.36 -10.41 0.70
CA ALA A 7 -15.38 -9.68 -0.06
C ALA A 7 -16.65 -10.50 -0.32
N ARG A 8 -16.55 -11.83 -0.36
CA ARG A 8 -17.68 -12.74 -0.60
C ARG A 8 -18.35 -13.19 0.69
N THR A 9 -17.60 -13.35 1.78
CA THR A 9 -18.13 -13.82 3.07
C THR A 9 -18.63 -12.68 3.96
N ARG A 10 -17.96 -11.52 3.94
CA ARG A 10 -18.27 -10.35 4.80
C ARG A 10 -18.68 -9.09 4.01
N GLY A 11 -18.79 -9.21 2.69
CA GLY A 11 -19.19 -8.13 1.81
C GLY A 11 -18.07 -7.16 1.41
N LYS A 12 -18.33 -6.36 0.39
CA LYS A 12 -17.34 -5.46 -0.23
C LYS A 12 -16.90 -4.33 0.71
N LYS A 13 -17.82 -3.77 1.50
CA LYS A 13 -17.52 -2.67 2.43
C LYS A 13 -16.53 -3.10 3.50
N PHE A 14 -16.76 -4.25 4.13
CA PHE A 14 -15.82 -4.80 5.11
C PHE A 14 -14.46 -5.12 4.46
N ALA A 15 -14.45 -5.72 3.27
CA ALA A 15 -13.21 -5.98 2.55
C ALA A 15 -12.43 -4.71 2.20
N GLY A 16 -13.11 -3.63 1.82
CA GLY A 16 -12.50 -2.32 1.54
C GLY A 16 -11.89 -1.70 2.79
N ILE A 17 -12.60 -1.71 3.93
CA ILE A 17 -12.07 -1.24 5.22
C ILE A 17 -10.86 -2.05 5.64
N PHE A 18 -10.96 -3.38 5.57
CA PHE A 18 -9.86 -4.27 5.94
C PHE A 18 -8.62 -4.06 5.05
N GLY A 19 -8.81 -3.96 3.72
CA GLY A 19 -7.72 -3.67 2.79
C GLY A 19 -7.10 -2.28 3.02
N GLY A 20 -7.93 -1.27 3.27
CA GLY A 20 -7.45 0.08 3.60
C GLY A 20 -6.65 0.11 4.90
N ALA A 21 -7.08 -0.61 5.93
CA ALA A 21 -6.34 -0.73 7.18
C ALA A 21 -4.95 -1.36 6.98
N LEU A 22 -4.83 -2.36 6.11
CA LEU A 22 -3.54 -2.96 5.76
C LEU A 22 -2.61 -1.98 5.05
N TYR A 23 -3.11 -1.11 4.16
CA TYR A 23 -2.30 -0.06 3.56
C TYR A 23 -1.79 0.95 4.60
N ILE A 24 -2.65 1.38 5.53
CA ILE A 24 -2.22 2.30 6.60
C ILE A 24 -1.19 1.64 7.52
N ALA A 25 -1.35 0.35 7.82
CA ALA A 25 -0.36 -0.42 8.58
C ALA A 25 0.99 -0.48 7.83
N ALA A 26 0.99 -0.72 6.52
CA ALA A 26 2.21 -0.72 5.71
C ALA A 26 2.94 0.63 5.76
N VAL A 27 2.20 1.74 5.61
CA VAL A 27 2.77 3.10 5.71
C VAL A 27 3.30 3.40 7.10
N SER A 28 2.65 2.88 8.14
CA SER A 28 3.12 3.08 9.53
C SER A 28 4.43 2.33 9.82
N VAL A 29 4.70 1.24 9.09
CA VAL A 29 5.93 0.44 9.20
C VAL A 29 7.04 0.96 8.27
N SER A 30 6.72 1.77 7.25
CA SER A 30 7.69 2.28 6.27
C SER A 30 8.89 3.06 6.84
N PRO A 31 8.82 3.82 7.95
CA PRO A 31 10.00 4.51 8.47
C PRO A 31 10.96 3.58 9.23
N PHE A 32 10.51 2.37 9.59
CA PHE A 32 11.28 1.46 10.44
C PHE A 32 12.68 1.14 9.88
N PRO A 33 12.87 0.79 8.59
CA PRO A 33 14.19 0.50 8.04
C PRO A 33 15.20 1.65 8.21
N TYR A 34 14.74 2.90 8.10
CA TYR A 34 15.60 4.06 8.32
C TYR A 34 15.95 4.23 9.81
N LEU A 35 14.96 4.04 10.71
CA LEU A 35 15.17 4.16 12.16
C LEU A 35 16.18 3.15 12.71
N ILE A 36 16.27 1.96 12.11
CA ILE A 36 17.26 0.94 12.48
C ILE A 36 18.53 1.00 11.62
N ASN A 37 18.74 2.09 10.88
CA ASN A 37 19.91 2.34 10.04
C ASN A 37 20.20 1.25 8.97
N LEU A 38 19.15 0.60 8.44
CA LEU A 38 19.29 -0.36 7.33
C LEU A 38 19.33 0.31 5.95
N VAL A 39 18.90 1.56 5.85
CA VAL A 39 18.83 2.33 4.61
C VAL A 39 19.25 3.77 4.84
N SER A 40 19.84 4.40 3.82
CA SER A 40 20.29 5.79 3.85
C SER A 40 19.17 6.78 3.50
N TRP A 41 19.48 8.08 3.61
CA TRP A 41 18.50 9.17 3.45
C TRP A 41 17.70 9.19 2.13
N PRO A 42 18.21 8.74 0.94
CA PRO A 42 17.44 8.75 -0.30
C PRO A 42 16.19 7.87 -0.22
N TYR A 43 16.21 6.83 0.64
CA TYR A 43 15.07 5.99 0.93
C TYR A 43 13.85 6.81 1.34
N ILE A 44 14.01 7.76 2.27
CA ILE A 44 12.91 8.55 2.84
C ILE A 44 12.19 9.34 1.75
N VAL A 45 12.94 9.94 0.84
CA VAL A 45 12.37 10.75 -0.25
C VAL A 45 11.54 9.88 -1.18
N ILE A 46 12.09 8.73 -1.61
CA ILE A 46 11.41 7.87 -2.59
C ILE A 46 10.25 7.12 -1.94
N VAL A 47 10.40 6.61 -0.71
CA VAL A 47 9.34 5.87 0.00
C VAL A 47 8.16 6.77 0.34
N SER A 48 8.39 8.06 0.64
CA SER A 48 7.31 9.01 0.92
C SER A 48 6.32 9.15 -0.25
N LEU A 49 6.81 9.05 -1.49
CA LEU A 49 5.95 9.05 -2.68
C LEU A 49 5.06 7.81 -2.75
N ALA A 50 5.60 6.64 -2.41
CA ALA A 50 4.84 5.41 -2.32
C ALA A 50 3.80 5.47 -1.18
N ASP A 51 4.16 6.02 -0.03
CA ASP A 51 3.28 6.15 1.13
C ASP A 51 2.06 7.04 0.84
N ILE A 52 2.26 8.18 0.18
CA ILE A 52 1.15 9.02 -0.30
C ILE A 52 0.24 8.21 -1.24
N GLY A 53 0.82 7.40 -2.13
CA GLY A 53 0.09 6.52 -3.02
C GLY A 53 -0.73 5.44 -2.29
N PHE A 54 -0.17 4.82 -1.25
CA PHE A 54 -0.86 3.84 -0.41
C PHE A 54 -1.98 4.46 0.42
N ILE A 55 -1.77 5.65 1.01
CA ILE A 55 -2.82 6.40 1.73
C ILE A 55 -3.97 6.74 0.79
N TYR A 56 -3.68 7.26 -0.41
CA TYR A 56 -4.71 7.53 -1.41
C TYR A 56 -5.49 6.27 -1.79
N SER A 57 -4.77 5.15 -1.98
CA SER A 57 -5.36 3.84 -2.29
C SER A 57 -6.29 3.35 -1.17
N ALA A 58 -5.90 3.56 0.09
CA ALA A 58 -6.71 3.24 1.26
C ALA A 58 -8.00 4.07 1.30
N ILE A 59 -7.90 5.39 1.15
CA ILE A 59 -9.07 6.28 1.15
C ILE A 59 -10.01 5.92 -0.01
N SER A 60 -9.47 5.68 -1.20
CA SER A 60 -10.25 5.34 -2.40
C SER A 60 -11.05 4.04 -2.21
N ILE A 61 -10.42 2.96 -1.73
CA ILE A 61 -11.09 1.66 -1.57
C ILE A 61 -12.11 1.65 -0.43
N ILE A 62 -11.86 2.42 0.64
CA ILE A 62 -12.80 2.57 1.76
C ILE A 62 -14.02 3.37 1.32
N LYS A 63 -13.82 4.47 0.59
CA LYS A 63 -14.90 5.36 0.13
C LYS A 63 -15.79 4.70 -0.91
N ASN A 64 -15.19 3.95 -1.85
CA ASN A 64 -15.93 3.28 -2.91
C ASN A 64 -15.43 1.84 -3.12
N PRO A 65 -15.96 0.85 -2.37
CA PRO A 65 -15.59 -0.55 -2.48
C PRO A 65 -16.27 -1.25 -3.69
N SER A 66 -16.32 -0.57 -4.84
CA SER A 66 -16.84 -1.14 -6.09
C SER A 66 -15.79 -2.01 -6.78
N ARG A 67 -16.25 -2.88 -7.69
CA ARG A 67 -15.32 -3.71 -8.50
C ARG A 67 -14.42 -2.86 -9.38
N ALA A 68 -14.95 -1.77 -9.94
CA ALA A 68 -14.19 -0.86 -10.79
C ALA A 68 -13.05 -0.20 -10.01
N GLU A 69 -13.34 0.34 -8.83
CA GLU A 69 -12.32 0.94 -7.98
C GLU A 69 -11.32 -0.08 -7.44
N ALA A 70 -11.76 -1.28 -7.06
CA ALA A 70 -10.83 -2.33 -6.65
C ALA A 70 -9.81 -2.68 -7.74
N LEU A 71 -10.22 -2.69 -9.02
CA LEU A 71 -9.32 -2.94 -10.15
C LEU A 71 -8.39 -1.75 -10.41
N LYS A 72 -8.87 -0.51 -10.26
CA LYS A 72 -8.06 0.70 -10.39
C LYS A 72 -7.01 0.79 -9.28
N VAL A 73 -7.45 0.69 -8.02
CA VAL A 73 -6.58 0.67 -6.83
C VAL A 73 -5.53 -0.42 -6.96
N LYS A 74 -5.89 -1.65 -7.36
CA LYS A 74 -4.91 -2.72 -7.60
C LYS A 74 -3.77 -2.30 -8.53
N LYS A 75 -4.08 -1.66 -9.66
CA LYS A 75 -3.05 -1.21 -10.62
C LYS A 75 -2.18 -0.11 -10.03
N MET A 76 -2.78 0.85 -9.33
CA MET A 76 -2.04 1.92 -8.65
C MET A 76 -1.11 1.37 -7.57
N THR A 77 -1.61 0.45 -6.74
CA THR A 77 -0.83 -0.21 -5.69
C THR A 77 0.36 -0.98 -6.27
N LEU A 78 0.23 -1.64 -7.42
CA LEU A 78 1.37 -2.27 -8.10
C LEU A 78 2.48 -1.26 -8.44
N LEU A 79 2.10 -0.07 -8.91
CA LEU A 79 3.06 1.01 -9.18
C LEU A 79 3.71 1.50 -7.88
N TRP A 80 2.94 1.70 -6.81
CA TRP A 80 3.47 2.14 -5.51
C TRP A 80 4.42 1.11 -4.90
N MET A 81 4.12 -0.18 -5.04
CA MET A 81 5.04 -1.26 -4.63
C MET A 81 6.35 -1.23 -5.43
N LEU A 82 6.30 -0.92 -6.73
CA LEU A 82 7.52 -0.76 -7.54
C LEU A 82 8.36 0.44 -7.05
N ILE A 83 7.73 1.58 -6.78
CA ILE A 83 8.43 2.77 -6.25
C ILE A 83 9.05 2.46 -4.88
N ALA A 84 8.32 1.80 -3.98
CA ALA A 84 8.83 1.39 -2.69
C ALA A 84 10.02 0.43 -2.82
N LEU A 85 9.98 -0.52 -3.76
CA LEU A 85 11.11 -1.40 -4.04
C LEU A 85 12.34 -0.61 -4.54
N ILE A 86 12.14 0.36 -5.43
CA ILE A 86 13.22 1.25 -5.89
C ILE A 86 13.79 2.04 -4.69
N ALA A 87 12.95 2.51 -3.77
CA ALA A 87 13.41 3.18 -2.55
C ALA A 87 14.35 2.28 -1.73
N PHE A 88 13.99 1.01 -1.53
CA PHE A 88 14.84 0.03 -0.83
C PHE A 88 16.17 -0.23 -1.54
N ILE A 89 16.15 -0.37 -2.87
CA ILE A 89 17.38 -0.57 -3.66
C ILE A 89 18.28 0.66 -3.55
N MET A 90 17.75 1.85 -3.80
CA MET A 90 18.53 3.09 -3.73
C MET A 90 19.05 3.36 -2.32
N GLY A 91 18.23 3.12 -1.30
CA GLY A 91 18.61 3.31 0.10
C GLY A 91 19.59 2.29 0.66
N SER A 92 19.73 1.11 0.04
CA SER A 92 20.72 0.10 0.47
C SER A 92 22.07 0.23 -0.23
N ILE A 93 22.11 0.90 -1.37
CA ILE A 93 23.33 1.13 -2.15
C ILE A 93 24.02 2.45 -1.73
N ALA A 94 23.24 3.45 -1.33
CA ALA A 94 23.72 4.80 -1.01
C ALA A 94 24.19 4.94 0.45
#